data_AF-A0A509L0B1-F1
#
_entry.id   AF-A0A509L0B1-F1
#
_cell.length_a   1.000
_cell.length_b   1.000
_cell.length_c   1.000
_cell.angle_alpha   90.00
_cell.angle_beta   90.00
_cell.angle_gamma   90.00
#
_symmetry.space_group_name_H-M   'P 1'
#
loop_
_entity.id
_entity.type
_entity.pdbx_description
1 polymer ?
#
loop_
_entity_poly.entity_id
_entity_poly.type
_entity_poly.pdbx_seq_one_letter_code
_entity_poly.pdbx_strand_id
1 'polypeptide(L)'
;MNASLSLDFDPAICESCDTRDCLMRCQYMTFDLAEAKREKTKINTGEHSRVLTECATCYSCEEYCPNGNHPFYVIVERQEEKGILPSPA
;
A
#
# COMPACT_ATOMS: atom_id res chain seq x y z
N MET A 1 -21.86 -0.13 19.07
CA MET A 1 -20.57 -0.40 18.43
C MET A 1 -20.72 -0.02 16.97
N ASN A 2 -20.45 1.25 16.64
CA ASN A 2 -20.54 1.74 15.27
C ASN A 2 -19.12 1.62 14.72
N ALA A 3 -18.82 0.51 14.06
CA ALA A 3 -17.65 0.46 13.20
C ALA A 3 -18.00 1.39 12.02
N SER A 4 -17.40 2.57 11.98
CA SER A 4 -17.46 3.41 10.77
C SER A 4 -17.01 2.54 9.59
N LEU A 5 -17.86 2.44 8.59
CA LEU A 5 -17.62 1.78 7.30
C LEU A 5 -16.70 2.63 6.39
N SER A 6 -15.74 3.36 6.96
CA SER A 6 -14.88 4.27 6.20
C SER A 6 -13.53 3.63 5.91
N LEU A 7 -13.13 3.68 4.64
CA LEU A 7 -11.84 3.20 4.14
C LEU A 7 -10.78 4.29 4.32
N ASP A 8 -10.63 4.78 5.55
CA ASP A 8 -9.78 5.92 5.84
C ASP A 8 -8.32 5.46 6.00
N PHE A 9 -7.48 5.82 5.03
CA PHE A 9 -6.04 5.64 5.15
C PHE A 9 -5.43 6.73 6.05
N ASP A 10 -4.73 6.34 7.10
CA ASP A 10 -3.96 7.26 7.96
C ASP A 10 -2.44 7.09 7.72
N PRO A 11 -1.72 8.11 7.21
CA PRO A 11 -0.29 8.02 6.99
C PRO A 11 0.49 7.77 8.30
N ALA A 12 0.08 8.31 9.44
CA ALA A 12 0.78 8.11 10.72
C ALA A 12 0.66 6.67 11.24
N ILE A 13 -0.52 6.05 11.09
CA ILE A 13 -0.70 4.61 11.38
C ILE A 13 0.18 3.77 10.45
N CYS A 14 0.31 4.22 9.19
CA CYS A 14 1.18 3.58 8.24
C CYS A 14 2.64 3.73 8.69
N GLU A 15 3.15 4.96 8.90
CA GLU A 15 4.52 5.29 9.32
C GLU A 15 4.99 4.51 10.54
N SER A 16 4.11 4.32 11.53
CA SER A 16 4.38 3.55 12.76
C SER A 16 4.39 2.04 12.58
N CYS A 17 4.02 1.49 11.42
CA CYS A 17 4.04 0.05 11.17
C CYS A 17 5.47 -0.48 11.05
N ASP A 18 5.84 -1.39 11.94
CA ASP A 18 7.19 -1.97 11.99
C ASP A 18 7.43 -3.07 10.97
N THR A 19 6.40 -3.84 10.61
CA THR A 19 6.54 -5.07 9.80
C THR A 19 6.38 -4.82 8.30
N ARG A 20 5.57 -3.82 7.92
CA ARG A 20 5.22 -3.53 6.51
C ARG A 20 4.75 -4.77 5.76
N ASP A 21 3.93 -5.59 6.41
CA ASP A 21 3.41 -6.84 5.86
C ASP A 21 2.69 -6.67 4.52
N CYS A 22 2.10 -5.49 4.27
CA CYS A 22 1.50 -5.13 2.98
C CYS A 22 2.48 -5.23 1.80
N LEU A 23 3.77 -4.96 2.01
CA LEU A 23 4.82 -5.11 0.99
C LEU A 23 5.70 -6.35 1.25
N MET A 24 6.07 -6.60 2.51
CA MET A 24 6.94 -7.74 2.88
C MET A 24 6.35 -9.10 2.52
N ARG A 25 5.02 -9.20 2.40
CA ARG A 25 4.31 -10.43 2.01
C ARG A 25 3.76 -10.37 0.58
N CYS A 26 4.15 -9.38 -0.23
CA CYS A 26 3.72 -9.29 -1.62
C CYS A 26 4.15 -10.56 -2.40
N GLN A 27 3.24 -11.12 -3.18
CA GLN A 27 3.51 -12.33 -3.98
C GLN A 27 4.18 -12.02 -5.33
N TYR A 28 4.18 -10.75 -5.75
CA TYR A 28 4.65 -10.30 -7.06
C TYR A 28 5.94 -9.47 -7.00
N MET A 29 6.28 -8.95 -5.82
CA MET A 29 7.44 -8.11 -5.59
C MET A 29 8.17 -8.60 -4.33
N THR A 30 9.50 -8.49 -4.32
CA THR A 30 10.33 -8.84 -3.16
C THR A 30 10.95 -7.57 -2.59
N PHE A 31 10.91 -7.45 -1.26
CA PHE A 31 11.48 -6.33 -0.52
C PHE A 31 12.30 -6.82 0.66
N ASP A 32 13.34 -6.09 1.02
CA ASP A 32 13.79 -6.05 2.41
C ASP A 32 12.96 -5.02 3.21
N LEU A 33 13.02 -5.10 4.54
CA LEU A 33 12.21 -4.22 5.39
C LEU A 33 12.55 -2.74 5.22
N ALA A 34 13.82 -2.41 4.94
CA ALA A 34 14.24 -1.03 4.77
C ALA A 34 13.70 -0.46 3.44
N GLU A 35 13.70 -1.24 2.37
CA GLU A 35 13.07 -0.90 1.10
C GLU A 35 11.56 -0.76 1.24
N ALA A 36 10.89 -1.72 1.88
CA ALA A 36 9.45 -1.66 2.12
C ALA A 36 9.04 -0.38 2.88
N LYS A 37 9.82 0.02 3.91
CA LYS A 37 9.59 1.29 4.62
C LYS A 37 9.76 2.49 3.69
N ARG A 38 10.85 2.55 2.91
CA ARG A 38 11.09 3.66 1.95
C ARG A 38 9.99 3.76 0.89
N GLU A 39 9.57 2.65 0.30
CA GLU A 39 8.53 2.62 -0.73
C GLU A 39 7.16 2.99 -0.15
N LYS A 40 6.83 2.54 1.07
CA LYS A 40 5.62 3.02 1.76
C LYS A 40 5.67 4.51 2.06
N THR A 41 6.80 5.07 2.49
CA THR A 41 6.93 6.53 2.68
C THR A 41 6.64 7.27 1.37
N LYS A 42 7.24 6.84 0.26
CA LYS A 42 6.98 7.45 -1.06
C LYS A 42 5.50 7.42 -1.45
N ILE A 43 4.82 6.29 -1.24
CA ILE A 43 3.38 6.16 -1.51
C ILE A 43 2.58 7.14 -0.63
N ASN A 44 2.90 7.21 0.65
CA ASN A 44 2.20 8.07 1.62
C ASN A 44 2.38 9.55 1.29
N THR A 45 3.57 9.96 0.82
CA THR A 45 3.89 11.35 0.43
C THR A 45 3.53 11.72 -1.01
N GLY A 46 2.98 10.77 -1.79
CA GLY A 46 2.61 10.99 -3.18
C GLY A 46 3.78 11.00 -4.17
N GLU A 47 4.98 10.58 -3.72
CA GLU A 47 6.16 10.42 -4.55
C GLU A 47 6.06 9.18 -5.46
N HIS A 48 6.97 9.06 -6.42
CA HIS A 48 7.05 7.87 -7.26
C HIS A 48 7.63 6.68 -6.46
N SER A 49 6.85 5.61 -6.35
CA SER A 49 7.27 4.32 -5.83
C SER A 49 7.23 3.26 -6.94
N ARG A 50 8.19 2.32 -6.93
CA ARG A 50 8.19 1.20 -7.87
C ARG A 50 6.94 0.32 -7.74
N VAL A 51 6.34 0.30 -6.54
CA VAL A 51 5.08 -0.38 -6.25
C VAL A 51 3.98 0.11 -7.18
N LEU A 52 3.95 1.41 -7.52
CA LEU A 52 2.87 1.96 -8.34
C LEU A 52 2.87 1.37 -9.76
N THR A 53 4.03 1.00 -10.30
CA THR A 53 4.15 0.44 -11.66
C THR A 53 4.21 -1.09 -11.68
N GLU A 54 4.66 -1.72 -10.60
CA GLU A 54 4.84 -3.17 -10.52
C GLU A 54 3.67 -3.90 -9.81
N CYS A 55 2.78 -3.16 -9.12
CA CYS A 55 1.65 -3.75 -8.41
C CYS A 55 0.67 -4.44 -9.37
N ALA A 56 0.47 -5.74 -9.18
CA ALA A 56 -0.51 -6.55 -9.90
C ALA A 56 -1.97 -6.32 -9.47
N THR A 57 -2.22 -5.37 -8.55
CA THR A 57 -3.56 -5.03 -8.03
C THR A 57 -4.36 -6.22 -7.48
N CYS A 58 -3.68 -7.19 -6.86
CA CYS A 58 -4.28 -8.45 -6.38
C CYS A 58 -5.04 -8.37 -5.04
N TYR A 59 -5.15 -7.18 -4.45
CA TYR A 59 -5.82 -6.92 -3.15
C TYR A 59 -5.19 -7.55 -1.89
N SER A 60 -4.26 -8.50 -1.99
CA SER A 60 -3.73 -9.24 -0.82
C SER A 60 -3.08 -8.35 0.25
N CYS A 61 -2.52 -7.20 -0.13
CA CYS A 61 -1.93 -6.27 0.84
C CYS A 61 -2.96 -5.70 1.83
N GLU A 62 -4.24 -5.64 1.44
CA GLU A 62 -5.34 -5.25 2.30
C GLU A 62 -5.51 -6.24 3.46
N GLU A 63 -5.50 -7.54 3.15
CA GLU A 63 -5.62 -8.62 4.12
C GLU A 63 -4.39 -8.75 5.03
N TYR A 64 -3.24 -8.27 4.57
CA TYR A 64 -1.98 -8.39 5.30
C TYR A 64 -1.71 -7.25 6.25
N CYS A 65 -2.42 -6.12 6.15
CA CYS A 65 -2.15 -4.98 7.02
C CYS A 65 -2.51 -5.30 8.47
N PRO A 66 -1.55 -5.40 9.41
CA PRO A 66 -1.85 -5.73 10.80
C PRO A 66 -2.66 -4.63 11.51
N ASN A 67 -2.64 -3.42 10.96
CA ASN A 67 -3.34 -2.25 11.49
C ASN A 67 -4.68 -1.97 10.80
N GLY A 68 -5.08 -2.78 9.81
CA GLY A 68 -6.30 -2.53 9.03
C GLY A 68 -6.30 -1.18 8.29
N ASN A 69 -5.12 -0.63 7.97
CA ASN A 69 -4.95 0.74 7.49
C ASN A 69 -5.00 0.84 5.95
N HIS A 70 -5.87 0.06 5.31
CA HIS A 70 -6.27 0.18 3.91
C HIS A 70 -5.15 0.40 2.86
N PRO A 71 -4.05 -0.37 2.86
CA PRO A 71 -2.92 -0.12 1.97
C PRO A 71 -3.24 -0.33 0.48
N PHE A 72 -4.22 -1.18 0.14
CA PHE A 72 -4.59 -1.39 -1.27
C PHE A 72 -5.16 -0.10 -1.87
N TYR A 73 -6.11 0.50 -1.16
CA TYR A 73 -6.85 1.67 -1.63
C TYR A 73 -5.93 2.87 -1.87
N VAL A 74 -5.00 3.17 -0.95
CA VAL A 74 -4.03 4.25 -1.15
C VAL A 74 -3.08 3.97 -2.33
N ILE A 75 -2.70 2.71 -2.59
CA ILE A 75 -1.85 2.38 -3.75
C ILE A 75 -2.59 2.66 -5.05
N VAL A 76 -3.86 2.21 -5.16
CA VAL A 76 -4.68 2.44 -6.34
C VAL A 76 -4.98 3.92 -6.55
N GLU A 77 -5.28 4.67 -5.49
CA GLU A 77 -5.45 6.13 -5.55
C GLU A 77 -4.19 6.80 -6.12
N ARG A 78 -2.99 6.44 -5.63
CA ARG A 78 -1.72 6.99 -6.16
C ARG A 78 -1.42 6.56 -7.60
N GLN A 79 -1.88 5.39 -8.01
CA GLN A 79 -1.79 4.93 -9.39
C GLN A 79 -2.68 5.79 -10.31
N GLU A 80 -3.94 6.00 -9.91
CA GLU A 80 -4.93 6.82 -10.63
C GLU A 80 -4.47 8.28 -10.77
N GLU A 81 -4.00 8.90 -9.69
CA GLU A 81 -3.45 10.26 -9.69
C GLU A 81 -2.33 10.46 -10.71
N LYS A 82 -1.59 9.38 -11.02
CA LYS A 82 -0.45 9.38 -11.95
C LYS A 82 -0.80 8.82 -13.33
N GLY A 83 -2.05 8.42 -13.56
CA GLY A 83 -2.48 7.79 -14.81
C GLY A 83 -1.86 6.40 -15.04
N ILE A 84 -1.41 5.73 -13.98
CA ILE A 84 -0.92 4.34 -14.04
C ILE A 84 -2.14 3.44 -13.91
N LEU A 85 -2.65 2.94 -15.03
CA LEU A 85 -3.81 2.05 -15.00
C LEU A 85 -3.40 0.68 -14.46
N PRO A 86 -4.22 0.05 -13.59
CA PRO A 86 -4.07 -1.36 -13.26
C PRO A 86 -3.94 -2.16 -14.57
N SER A 87 -2.89 -2.97 -14.69
CA SER A 87 -2.77 -3.85 -15.85
C SER A 87 -4.04 -4.68 -15.94
N PRO A 88 -4.70 -4.79 -17.11
CA PRO A 88 -5.73 -5.80 -17.26
C PRO A 88 -5.07 -7.15 -16.96
N ALA A 89 -5.71 -7.93 -16.08
CA ALA A 89 -5.37 -9.31 -15.82
C ALA A 89 -5.50 -10.17 -17.08
#